data_AF-A0A9W8I3E2-F1
#
_entry.id   AF-A0A9W8I3E2-F1
#
_cell.length_a   1.000
_cell.length_b   1.000
_cell.length_c   1.000
_cell.angle_alpha   90.00
_cell.angle_beta   90.00
_cell.angle_gamma   90.00
#
_symmetry.space_group_name_H-M   'P 1'
#
loop_
_entity.id
_entity.type
_entity.pdbx_description
1 polymer ?
#
loop_
_entity_poly.entity_id
_entity_poly.type
_entity_poly.pdbx_seq_one_letter_code
_entity_poly.pdbx_strand_id
1 'polypeptide(L)'
;MSSGFYRGTSIEQDSRFGDASKKDMENMSFSRLLKKPVDMEKVNMDAIKPWISDKITEMLGIEDDVLFQYIVNMLEESKKPDGRTMQVNLSGFLEDKAQEFMRSLWAVLLEAQKSQGGIPETFIRQKMEELKARREEEEKAKERIKEANRRAREPATDSYSRRRR
;
A
#
# COMPACT_ATOMS: atom_id res chain seq x y z
N MET A 1 31.82 60.31 18.96
CA MET A 1 30.51 60.30 18.28
C MET A 1 30.35 58.94 17.63
N SER A 2 29.50 58.07 18.20
CA SER A 2 29.29 56.71 17.72
C SER A 2 28.32 56.74 16.54
N SER A 3 28.82 56.48 15.32
CA SER A 3 27.98 56.39 14.13
C SER A 3 27.53 54.95 13.92
N GLY A 4 26.20 54.78 13.84
CA GLY A 4 25.53 53.49 13.82
C GLY A 4 25.78 52.71 12.55
N PHE A 5 26.23 51.47 12.72
CA PHE A 5 26.21 50.44 11.68
C PHE A 5 24.85 49.74 11.71
N TYR A 6 23.85 50.32 11.04
CA TYR A 6 22.64 49.59 10.65
C TYR A 6 22.99 48.72 9.44
N ARG A 7 23.34 47.45 9.69
CA ARG A 7 23.45 46.41 8.67
C ARG A 7 22.12 45.67 8.66
N GLY A 8 21.33 45.84 7.60
CA GLY A 8 20.06 45.14 7.44
C GLY A 8 20.25 43.65 7.66
N THR A 9 19.41 43.07 8.52
CA THR A 9 19.33 41.62 8.70
C THR A 9 18.84 41.04 7.37
N SER A 10 19.76 40.41 6.63
CA SER A 10 19.42 39.63 5.44
C SER A 10 18.30 38.63 5.78
N ILE A 11 17.35 38.49 4.86
CA ILE A 11 16.29 37.48 4.81
C ILE A 11 16.81 36.03 5.04
N GLU A 12 18.11 35.84 4.89
CA GLU A 12 18.85 34.58 5.07
C GLU A 12 19.10 34.20 6.54
N GLN A 13 18.78 35.06 7.51
CA GLN A 13 18.79 34.73 8.95
C GLN A 13 17.42 34.34 9.51
N ASP A 14 16.47 33.92 8.67
CA ASP A 14 15.20 33.40 9.15
C ASP A 14 15.33 31.94 9.61
N SER A 15 15.69 31.76 10.89
CA SER A 15 15.69 30.47 11.57
C SER A 15 14.29 30.03 12.04
N ARG A 16 13.22 30.74 11.68
CA ARG A 16 11.85 30.41 12.15
C ARG A 16 11.22 29.25 11.40
N PHE A 17 11.75 28.87 10.23
CA PHE A 17 11.25 27.75 9.42
C PHE A 17 12.21 26.55 9.33
N GLY A 18 13.44 26.65 9.86
CA GLY A 18 14.43 25.56 9.82
C GLY A 18 14.36 24.55 10.97
N ASP A 19 13.72 24.93 12.08
CA ASP A 19 13.75 24.16 13.34
C ASP A 19 12.47 23.39 13.67
N ALA A 20 11.34 23.71 13.03
CA ALA A 20 10.09 22.98 13.26
C ALA A 20 10.26 21.50 12.86
N SER A 21 10.72 21.26 11.64
CA SER A 21 10.96 19.90 11.14
C SER A 21 12.00 19.13 11.95
N LYS A 22 13.06 19.79 12.46
CA LYS A 22 14.08 19.13 13.30
C LYS A 22 13.56 18.77 14.69
N LYS A 23 12.78 19.65 15.30
CA LYS A 23 12.18 19.44 16.62
C LYS A 23 11.07 18.38 16.59
N ASP A 24 10.31 18.32 15.50
CA ASP A 24 9.35 17.25 15.25
C ASP A 24 10.05 15.92 14.99
N MET A 25 11.21 15.93 14.31
CA MET A 25 12.06 14.75 14.16
C MET A 25 12.62 14.24 15.50
N GLU A 26 12.96 15.11 16.45
CA GLU A 26 13.48 14.69 17.76
C GLU A 26 12.40 14.11 18.69
N ASN A 27 11.16 14.58 18.58
CA ASN A 27 10.04 14.10 19.43
C ASN A 27 9.37 12.83 18.92
N MET A 28 9.55 12.45 17.64
CA MET A 28 8.96 11.23 17.08
C MET A 28 9.85 10.00 17.30
N SER A 29 9.30 8.96 17.94
CA SER A 29 9.95 7.65 18.04
C SER A 29 9.94 6.96 16.66
N PHE A 30 10.93 7.25 15.83
CA PHE A 30 11.08 6.60 14.54
C PHE A 30 11.24 5.09 14.70
N SER A 31 10.35 4.33 14.05
CA SER A 31 10.52 2.89 13.92
C SER A 31 11.89 2.61 13.27
N ARG A 32 12.67 1.67 13.83
CA ARG A 32 14.01 1.30 13.31
C ARG A 32 14.02 0.97 11.81
N LEU A 33 12.86 0.62 11.25
CA LEU A 33 12.64 0.38 9.83
C LEU A 33 12.91 1.61 8.96
N LEU A 34 12.49 2.81 9.40
CA LEU A 34 12.65 4.08 8.67
C LEU A 34 14.11 4.52 8.52
N LYS A 35 15.03 3.91 9.29
CA LYS A 35 16.48 4.14 9.14
C LYS A 35 17.08 3.36 7.97
N LYS A 36 16.36 2.37 7.42
CA LYS A 36 16.85 1.58 6.28
C LYS A 36 16.54 2.32 4.99
N PRO A 37 17.53 2.55 4.13
CA PRO A 37 17.30 3.21 2.84
C PRO A 37 16.47 2.30 1.94
N VAL A 38 15.44 2.89 1.34
CA VAL A 38 14.61 2.27 0.31
C VAL A 38 15.05 2.81 -1.05
N ASP A 39 15.17 1.91 -2.03
CA ASP A 39 15.50 2.21 -3.41
C ASP A 39 14.27 1.97 -4.29
N MET A 40 13.66 3.05 -4.76
CA MET A 40 12.40 3.02 -5.50
C MET A 40 12.58 2.44 -6.91
N GLU A 41 13.80 2.38 -7.46
CA GLU A 41 14.06 1.71 -8.74
C GLU A 41 13.86 0.19 -8.68
N LYS A 42 13.94 -0.38 -7.46
CA LYS A 42 13.73 -1.81 -7.22
C LYS A 42 12.31 -2.14 -6.78
N VAL A 43 11.43 -1.14 -6.67
CA VAL A 43 10.07 -1.30 -6.19
C VAL A 43 9.10 -1.09 -7.35
N ASN A 44 8.11 -1.97 -7.47
CA ASN A 44 7.08 -1.85 -8.49
C ASN A 44 5.92 -0.99 -7.96
N MET A 45 5.81 0.24 -8.45
CA MET A 45 4.78 1.19 -8.03
C MET A 45 3.36 0.74 -8.36
N ASP A 46 3.13 -0.03 -9.42
CA ASP A 46 1.81 -0.56 -9.77
C ASP A 46 1.25 -1.51 -8.71
N ALA A 47 2.11 -2.18 -7.95
CA ALA A 47 1.69 -3.02 -6.82
C ALA A 47 1.47 -2.21 -5.54
N ILE A 48 2.20 -1.11 -5.35
CA ILE A 48 2.15 -0.29 -4.14
C ILE A 48 0.99 0.71 -4.17
N LYS A 49 0.64 1.26 -5.34
CA LYS A 49 -0.50 2.18 -5.52
C LYS A 49 -1.83 1.64 -4.94
N PRO A 50 -2.33 0.46 -5.34
CA PRO A 50 -3.57 -0.06 -4.77
C PRO A 50 -3.46 -0.30 -3.26
N TRP A 51 -2.29 -0.74 -2.77
CA TRP A 51 -2.08 -0.92 -1.33
C TRP A 51 -2.20 0.37 -0.54
N ILE A 52 -1.61 1.46 -1.03
CA ILE A 52 -1.67 2.76 -0.37
C ILE A 52 -3.13 3.21 -0.29
N SER A 53 -3.89 3.07 -1.38
CA SER A 53 -5.31 3.43 -1.41
C SER A 53 -6.11 2.63 -0.36
N ASP A 54 -6.00 1.30 -0.37
CA ASP A 54 -6.69 0.44 0.60
C ASP A 54 -6.30 0.79 2.04
N LYS A 55 -5.01 1.07 2.29
CA LYS A 55 -4.52 1.36 3.63
C LYS A 55 -4.96 2.75 4.13
N ILE A 56 -5.05 3.75 3.25
CA ILE A 56 -5.62 5.05 3.60
C ILE A 56 -7.09 4.88 3.98
N THR A 57 -7.86 4.17 3.16
CA THR A 57 -9.28 3.90 3.40
C THR A 57 -9.50 3.12 4.69
N GLU A 58 -8.66 2.13 4.99
CA GLU A 58 -8.71 1.37 6.25
C GLU A 58 -8.48 2.27 7.48
N MET A 59 -7.53 3.21 7.40
CA MET A 59 -7.18 4.08 8.54
C MET A 59 -8.17 5.23 8.74
N LEU A 60 -8.63 5.86 7.66
CA LEU A 60 -9.51 7.03 7.72
C LEU A 60 -11.00 6.65 7.68
N GLY A 61 -11.33 5.44 7.20
CA GLY A 61 -12.70 5.01 6.95
C GLY A 61 -13.34 5.68 5.73
N ILE A 62 -12.59 6.52 5.02
CA ILE A 62 -12.98 7.24 3.81
C ILE A 62 -11.85 7.17 2.80
N GLU A 63 -12.21 7.24 1.52
CA GLU A 63 -11.24 7.40 0.44
C GLU A 63 -10.78 8.86 0.40
N ASP A 64 -9.46 9.07 0.37
CA ASP A 64 -8.84 10.39 0.25
C ASP A 64 -7.83 10.38 -0.92
N ASP A 65 -8.32 10.75 -2.10
CA ASP A 65 -7.54 10.81 -3.35
C ASP A 65 -6.40 11.84 -3.27
N VAL A 66 -6.56 12.91 -2.50
CA VAL A 66 -5.54 13.97 -2.37
C VAL A 66 -4.35 13.45 -1.58
N LEU A 67 -4.62 12.79 -0.45
CA LEU A 67 -3.59 12.15 0.36
C LEU A 67 -2.92 11.00 -0.40
N PHE A 68 -3.70 10.19 -1.11
CA PHE A 68 -3.18 9.13 -1.97
C PHE A 68 -2.19 9.68 -3.01
N GLN A 69 -2.60 10.69 -3.77
CA GLN A 69 -1.75 11.31 -4.79
C GLN A 69 -0.51 11.96 -4.17
N TYR A 70 -0.65 12.57 -2.99
CA TYR A 70 0.47 13.17 -2.28
C TYR A 70 1.55 12.15 -1.89
N ILE A 71 1.15 10.98 -1.36
CA ILE A 71 2.06 9.89 -1.00
C ILE A 71 2.74 9.32 -2.25
N VAL A 72 1.99 9.09 -3.32
CA VAL A 72 2.54 8.59 -4.59
C VAL A 72 3.57 9.56 -5.16
N ASN A 73 3.26 10.86 -5.18
CA ASN A 73 4.18 11.89 -5.66
C ASN A 73 5.48 11.90 -4.84
N MET A 74 5.40 11.80 -3.52
CA MET A 74 6.58 11.78 -2.64
C MET A 74 7.48 10.55 -2.85
N LEU A 75 6.86 9.41 -3.22
CA LEU A 75 7.56 8.18 -3.58
C LEU A 75 8.21 8.26 -4.98
N GLU A 76 7.58 8.95 -5.93
CA GLU A 76 8.07 9.10 -7.31
C GLU A 76 9.08 10.25 -7.45
N GLU A 77 9.00 11.28 -6.61
CA GLU A 77 9.86 12.48 -6.65
C GLU A 77 11.34 12.15 -6.33
N SER A 78 11.57 11.17 -5.45
CA SER A 78 12.90 10.80 -4.99
C SER A 78 13.16 9.31 -5.17
N LYS A 79 14.24 8.96 -5.90
CA LYS A 79 14.70 7.56 -6.04
C LYS A 79 15.02 6.90 -4.70
N LYS A 80 15.46 7.71 -3.73
CA LYS A 80 15.79 7.29 -2.37
C LYS A 80 15.06 8.19 -1.39
N PRO A 81 13.77 7.94 -1.15
CA PRO A 81 13.03 8.80 -0.27
C PRO A 81 13.48 8.58 1.18
N ASP A 82 13.34 9.61 2.01
CA ASP A 82 13.67 9.52 3.44
C ASP A 82 12.39 9.29 4.26
N GLY A 83 12.35 8.15 4.96
CA GLY A 83 11.17 7.75 5.72
C GLY A 83 10.85 8.69 6.89
N ARG A 84 11.83 9.43 7.42
CA ARG A 84 11.58 10.42 8.49
C ARG A 84 10.91 11.65 7.94
N THR A 85 11.42 12.16 6.81
CA THR A 85 10.82 13.31 6.11
C THR A 85 9.38 12.98 5.69
N MET A 86 9.14 11.79 5.14
CA MET A 86 7.78 11.35 4.82
C MET A 86 6.88 11.31 6.06
N GLN A 87 7.37 10.76 7.19
CA GLN A 87 6.56 10.68 8.40
C GLN A 87 6.17 12.07 8.91
N VAL A 88 7.08 13.04 8.91
CA VAL A 88 6.77 14.42 9.30
C VAL A 88 5.71 15.02 8.36
N ASN A 89 5.90 14.89 7.05
CA ASN A 89 4.96 15.39 6.05
C ASN A 89 3.57 14.78 6.20
N LEU A 90 3.48 13.47 6.43
CA LEU A 90 2.21 12.76 6.60
C LEU A 90 1.59 12.98 7.97
N SER A 91 2.37 13.33 8.99
CA SER A 91 1.84 13.70 10.31
C SER A 91 0.99 14.98 10.24
N GLY A 92 1.20 15.85 9.24
CA GLY A 92 0.31 16.98 8.99
C GLY A 92 -1.08 16.61 8.46
N PHE A 93 -1.27 15.39 7.95
CA PHE A 93 -2.55 14.89 7.42
C PHE A 93 -3.18 13.81 8.31
N LEU A 94 -2.36 12.90 8.83
CA LEU A 94 -2.77 11.70 9.55
C LEU A 94 -2.56 11.82 11.07
N GLU A 95 -1.90 12.88 11.54
CA GLU A 95 -1.59 13.13 12.96
C GLU A 95 -1.10 11.87 13.69
N ASP A 96 -1.88 11.34 14.63
CA ASP A 96 -1.55 10.15 15.44
C ASP A 96 -1.43 8.85 14.61
N LYS A 97 -2.13 8.76 13.47
CA LYS A 97 -2.13 7.57 12.60
C LYS A 97 -0.92 7.54 11.65
N ALA A 98 -0.23 8.66 11.46
CA ALA A 98 0.90 8.77 10.54
C ALA A 98 2.03 7.78 10.87
N GLN A 99 2.29 7.57 12.16
CA GLN A 99 3.33 6.65 12.61
C GLN A 99 3.01 5.19 12.24
N GLU A 100 1.76 4.77 12.44
CA GLU A 100 1.32 3.41 12.12
C GLU A 100 1.30 3.17 10.61
N PHE A 101 0.83 4.16 9.84
CA PHE A 101 0.87 4.15 8.39
C PHE A 101 2.29 4.00 7.87
N MET A 102 3.19 4.90 8.28
CA MET A 102 4.56 4.92 7.78
C MET A 102 5.32 3.65 8.14
N ARG A 103 5.08 3.08 9.32
CA ARG A 103 5.66 1.78 9.68
C ARG A 103 5.23 0.68 8.71
N SER A 104 3.95 0.64 8.36
CA SER A 104 3.38 -0.35 7.46
C SER A 104 3.90 -0.16 6.03
N LEU A 105 3.85 1.08 5.52
CA LEU A 105 4.32 1.44 4.19
C LEU A 105 5.81 1.09 4.03
N TRP A 106 6.64 1.47 4.99
CA TRP A 106 8.07 1.20 4.93
C TRP A 106 8.41 -0.29 5.02
N ALA A 107 7.61 -1.08 5.74
CA ALA A 107 7.77 -2.53 5.77
C ALA A 107 7.52 -3.13 4.38
N VAL A 108 6.41 -2.74 3.73
CA VAL A 108 6.04 -3.21 2.39
C VAL A 108 7.08 -2.80 1.35
N LEU A 109 7.57 -1.56 1.40
CA LEU A 109 8.63 -1.08 0.49
C LEU A 109 9.95 -1.84 0.67
N LEU A 110 10.34 -2.14 1.91
CA LEU A 110 11.54 -2.94 2.20
C LEU A 110 11.39 -4.41 1.75
N GLU A 111 10.19 -4.97 1.82
CA GLU A 111 9.89 -6.30 1.27
C GLU A 111 9.95 -6.29 -0.26
N ALA A 112 9.33 -5.29 -0.89
CA ALA A 112 9.38 -5.10 -2.34
C ALA A 112 10.81 -5.02 -2.86
N GLN A 113 11.67 -4.22 -2.22
CA GLN A 113 13.07 -4.07 -2.61
C GLN A 113 13.89 -5.36 -2.50
N LYS A 114 13.54 -6.26 -1.58
CA LYS A 114 14.24 -7.55 -1.40
C LYS A 114 13.77 -8.60 -2.39
N SER A 115 12.56 -8.46 -2.91
CA SER A 115 11.93 -9.39 -3.84
C SER A 115 12.46 -9.16 -5.27
N GLN A 116 12.71 -10.24 -6.01
CA GLN A 116 13.33 -10.21 -7.34
C GLN A 116 12.45 -9.59 -8.46
N GLY A 117 11.27 -9.07 -8.13
CA GLY A 117 10.37 -8.39 -9.08
C GLY A 117 9.84 -7.05 -8.59
N GLY A 118 10.37 -6.53 -7.47
CA GLY A 118 9.88 -5.29 -6.87
C GLY A 118 8.47 -5.39 -6.28
N ILE A 119 7.97 -6.61 -6.09
CA ILE A 119 6.64 -6.87 -5.51
C ILE A 119 6.84 -7.46 -4.12
N PRO A 120 6.24 -6.88 -3.06
CA PRO A 120 6.32 -7.41 -1.71
C PRO A 120 5.91 -8.89 -1.65
N GLU A 121 6.61 -9.73 -0.87
CA GLU A 121 6.23 -11.15 -0.72
C GLU A 121 4.85 -11.31 -0.07
N THR A 122 4.45 -10.38 0.80
CA THR A 122 3.11 -10.28 1.37
C THR A 122 2.03 -10.17 0.27
N PHE A 123 2.30 -9.38 -0.76
CA PHE A 123 1.43 -9.21 -1.93
C PHE A 123 1.34 -10.49 -2.76
N ILE A 124 2.49 -11.13 -3.01
CA ILE A 124 2.54 -12.39 -3.75
C ILE A 124 1.74 -13.46 -3.00
N ARG A 125 1.88 -13.52 -1.67
CA ARG A 125 1.18 -14.50 -0.85
C ARG A 125 -0.33 -14.27 -0.82
N GLN A 126 -0.76 -13.02 -0.64
CA GLN A 126 -2.18 -12.65 -0.71
C GLN A 126 -2.79 -12.97 -2.08
N LYS A 127 -2.13 -12.57 -3.18
CA LYS A 127 -2.58 -12.87 -4.54
C LYS A 127 -2.61 -14.36 -4.84
N MET A 128 -1.63 -15.12 -4.36
CA MET A 128 -1.55 -16.57 -4.57
C MET A 128 -2.68 -17.30 -3.83
N GLU A 129 -3.03 -16.84 -2.62
CA GLU A 129 -4.15 -17.40 -1.84
C GLU A 129 -5.51 -17.07 -2.47
N GLU A 130 -5.68 -15.83 -2.93
CA GLU A 130 -6.89 -15.38 -3.64
C GLU A 130 -7.13 -16.16 -4.95
N LEU A 131 -6.06 -16.38 -5.74
CA LEU A 131 -6.12 -17.19 -6.97
C LEU A 131 -6.46 -18.65 -6.68
N LYS A 132 -5.95 -19.20 -5.57
CA LYS A 132 -6.21 -20.59 -5.19
C LYS A 132 -7.67 -20.78 -4.77
N ALA A 133 -8.21 -19.85 -3.97
CA ALA A 133 -9.61 -19.87 -3.57
C ALA A 133 -10.54 -19.76 -4.79
N ARG A 134 -10.25 -18.83 -5.71
CA ARG A 134 -11.06 -18.66 -6.93
C ARG A 134 -11.02 -19.89 -7.83
N ARG A 135 -9.86 -20.52 -7.99
CA ARG A 135 -9.73 -21.77 -8.76
C ARG A 135 -10.52 -22.92 -8.14
N GLU A 136 -10.48 -23.08 -6.81
CA GLU A 136 -11.25 -24.13 -6.15
C GLU A 136 -12.76 -23.91 -6.29
N GLU A 137 -13.22 -22.66 -6.25
CA GLU A 137 -14.62 -22.33 -6.44
C GLU A 137 -15.08 -22.52 -7.90
N GLU A 138 -14.25 -22.11 -8.88
CA GLU A 138 -14.48 -22.33 -10.30
C GLU A 138 -14.51 -23.84 -10.64
N GLU A 139 -13.62 -24.64 -10.06
CA GLU A 139 -13.61 -26.10 -10.27
C GLU A 139 -14.82 -26.78 -9.64
N LYS A 140 -15.21 -26.40 -8.41
CA LYS A 140 -16.46 -26.89 -7.79
C LYS A 140 -17.69 -26.48 -8.60
N ALA A 141 -17.73 -25.26 -9.14
CA ALA A 141 -18.83 -24.80 -9.98
C ALA A 141 -18.91 -25.59 -11.29
N LYS A 142 -17.76 -25.83 -11.95
CA LYS A 142 -17.70 -26.67 -13.16
C LYS A 142 -18.10 -28.11 -12.88
N GLU A 143 -17.68 -28.71 -11.77
CA GLU A 143 -18.09 -30.07 -11.39
C GLU A 143 -19.60 -30.15 -11.15
N ARG A 144 -20.19 -29.17 -10.45
CA ARG A 144 -21.65 -29.12 -10.25
C ARG A 144 -22.42 -29.00 -11.56
N ILE A 145 -21.94 -28.18 -12.50
CA ILE A 145 -22.55 -28.05 -13.83
C ILE A 145 -22.43 -29.35 -14.61
N LYS A 146 -21.27 -30.02 -14.55
CA LYS A 146 -21.03 -31.30 -15.25
C LYS A 146 -21.88 -32.44 -14.68
N GLU A 147 -22.01 -32.51 -13.36
CA GLU A 147 -22.88 -33.48 -12.65
C GLU A 147 -24.35 -33.25 -12.97
N ALA A 148 -24.82 -32.00 -12.98
CA ALA A 148 -26.19 -31.64 -13.36
C ALA A 148 -26.50 -32.01 -14.83
N ASN A 149 -25.55 -31.75 -15.73
CA ASN A 149 -25.67 -32.09 -17.14
C ASN A 149 -25.65 -33.62 -17.35
N ARG A 150 -24.85 -34.38 -16.58
CA ARG A 150 -24.86 -35.85 -16.60
C ARG A 150 -26.21 -36.41 -16.14
N ARG A 151 -26.77 -35.89 -15.05
CA ARG A 151 -28.10 -36.31 -14.52
C ARG A 151 -29.25 -35.95 -15.47
N ALA A 152 -29.16 -34.81 -16.16
CA ALA A 152 -30.14 -34.42 -17.17
C ALA A 152 -30.06 -35.27 -18.46
N ARG A 153 -28.93 -35.97 -18.67
CA ARG A 153 -28.65 -36.77 -19.86
C ARG A 153 -28.83 -38.27 -19.64
N GLU A 154 -29.18 -38.72 -18.42
CA GLU A 154 -29.69 -40.08 -18.20
C GLU A 154 -31.08 -40.19 -18.84
N PRO A 155 -31.23 -40.93 -19.96
CA PRO A 155 -32.51 -41.01 -20.63
C PRO A 155 -33.44 -41.93 -19.83
N ALA A 156 -34.71 -41.54 -19.72
CA ALA A 156 -35.79 -42.36 -19.20
C ALA A 156 -36.04 -43.57 -20.13
N THR A 157 -35.13 -44.55 -20.15
CA THR A 157 -35.23 -45.77 -20.94
C THR A 157 -35.57 -46.95 -20.04
N ASP A 158 -36.68 -46.90 -19.29
CA ASP A 158 -37.21 -48.12 -18.65
C ASP A 158 -38.74 -48.15 -18.47
N SER A 159 -39.50 -47.22 -19.06
CA SER A 159 -40.96 -47.18 -18.86
C SER A 159 -41.79 -47.76 -20.02
N TYR A 160 -41.20 -48.09 -21.17
CA TYR A 160 -41.96 -48.54 -22.35
C TYR A 160 -42.09 -50.07 -22.53
N SER A 161 -41.43 -50.90 -21.71
CA SER A 161 -41.38 -52.36 -21.90
C SER A 161 -42.41 -53.17 -21.07
N ARG A 162 -43.16 -52.56 -20.13
CA ARG A 162 -44.10 -53.28 -19.24
C ARG A 162 -45.58 -53.22 -19.63
N ARG A 163 -45.95 -52.63 -20.77
CA ARG A 163 -47.37 -52.44 -21.15
C ARG A 163 -47.86 -53.34 -22.30
N ARG A 164 -47.18 -54.46 -22.55
CA ARG A 164 -47.66 -55.52 -23.45
C ARG A 164 -47.61 -56.87 -22.73
N ARG A 165 -48.64 -57.17 -21.95
CA ARG A 165 -49.11 -58.53 -21.67
C ARG A 165 -50.57 -58.48 -21.27
#